data_AF-A0A6A0H1U1-F1
#
_entry.id   AF-A0A6A0H1U1-F1
#
_cell.length_a   1.000
_cell.length_b   1.000
_cell.length_c   1.000
_cell.angle_alpha   90.00
_cell.angle_beta   90.00
_cell.angle_gamma   90.00
#
_symmetry.space_group_name_H-M   'P 1'
#
loop_
_entity.id
_entity.type
_entity.pdbx_description
1 polymer ?
#
loop_
_entity_poly.entity_id
_entity_poly.type
_entity_poly.pdbx_seq_one_letter_code
_entity_poly.pdbx_strand_id
1 'polypeptide(L)'
;MSGPTVFLTFSFIIRIMEALGGAAFSTTAYSITAQEFPLNVASAFATLETFFALGLIAGPTVGGALYELGGFTLPFVVLGSVLMVAAAIVWYFLPVEGSLTRPTSRYSVFSLMKKPKIFLYAFTTMSGSISIGFLFSTLEPHIRPWNLTPLEISLIFVIDGFSYSVSAQLWGRLCDKCLPERAATTIGALTAAVAFLLLGPSPILPIKNSLPLCICALVVHGFGFGAELVASFSGTHKEALEAGLPDDLTTYGLVSGLWSSSFALGGFIGPSIAGVMFDTIGFGWGTSIIALLHLFVAIVTIILSCYYRNYPDEDFSERTPLLQRSE
;
A
#
# COMPACT_ATOMS: atom_id res chain seq x y z
N MET A 1 -10.08 24.57 -30.80
CA MET A 1 -10.05 23.17 -30.31
C MET A 1 -11.49 22.74 -30.07
N SER A 2 -11.88 21.51 -30.43
CA SER A 2 -13.23 21.02 -30.16
C SER A 2 -13.46 20.90 -28.65
N GLY A 3 -14.71 21.07 -28.19
CA GLY A 3 -15.07 20.93 -26.77
C GLY A 3 -14.51 19.67 -26.09
N PRO A 4 -14.57 18.48 -26.72
CA PRO A 4 -13.98 17.25 -26.18
C PRO A 4 -12.46 17.30 -26.03
N THR A 5 -11.74 17.87 -27.00
CA THR A 5 -10.27 17.98 -26.90
C THR A 5 -9.86 18.93 -25.79
N VAL A 6 -10.58 20.05 -25.62
CA VAL A 6 -10.32 21.00 -24.52
C VAL A 6 -10.55 20.32 -23.17
N PHE A 7 -11.68 19.64 -23.00
CA PHE A 7 -11.99 18.91 -21.77
C PHE A 7 -10.93 17.85 -21.45
N LEU A 8 -10.52 17.06 -22.44
CA LEU A 8 -9.52 16.02 -22.28
C LEU A 8 -8.16 16.59 -21.87
N THR A 9 -7.69 17.65 -22.55
CA THR A 9 -6.41 18.30 -22.23
C THR A 9 -6.40 18.83 -20.81
N PHE A 10 -7.44 19.55 -20.38
CA PHE A 10 -7.51 20.05 -19.00
C PHE A 10 -7.64 18.93 -17.97
N SER A 11 -8.38 17.86 -18.29
CA SER A 11 -8.49 16.69 -17.41
C SER A 11 -7.13 16.04 -17.17
N PHE A 12 -6.29 15.90 -18.20
CA PHE A 12 -4.93 15.39 -18.06
C PHE A 12 -4.06 16.32 -17.21
N ILE A 13 -4.10 17.63 -17.45
CA ILE A 13 -3.33 18.60 -16.67
C ILE A 13 -3.71 18.51 -15.19
N ILE A 14 -5.01 18.52 -14.88
CA ILE A 14 -5.51 18.44 -13.50
C ILE A 14 -5.08 17.12 -12.85
N ARG A 15 -5.23 15.98 -13.55
CA ARG A 15 -4.82 14.67 -13.03
C ARG A 15 -3.32 14.56 -12.77
N ILE A 16 -2.47 15.15 -13.62
CA ILE A 16 -1.02 15.19 -13.40
C ILE A 16 -0.69 16.03 -12.16
N MET A 17 -1.30 17.21 -12.02
CA MET A 17 -1.08 18.08 -10.87
C MET A 17 -1.57 17.44 -9.57
N GLU A 18 -2.73 16.78 -9.60
CA GLU A 18 -3.29 16.01 -8.48
C GLU A 18 -2.37 14.85 -8.10
N ALA A 19 -1.85 14.11 -9.07
CA ALA A 19 -0.91 13.00 -8.81
C ALA A 19 0.40 13.49 -8.18
N LEU A 20 0.95 14.61 -8.66
CA LEU A 20 2.15 15.23 -8.07
C LEU A 20 1.89 15.69 -6.62
N GLY A 21 0.76 16.36 -6.39
CA GLY A 21 0.36 16.81 -5.06
C GLY A 21 0.10 15.65 -4.11
N GLY A 22 -0.60 14.61 -4.57
CA GLY A 22 -0.86 13.39 -3.81
C GLY A 22 0.41 12.63 -3.45
N ALA A 23 1.34 12.47 -4.39
CA ALA A 23 2.63 11.83 -4.11
C ALA A 23 3.47 12.61 -3.10
N ALA A 24 3.51 13.95 -3.22
CA ALA A 24 4.18 14.80 -2.25
C ALA A 24 3.53 14.70 -0.85
N PHE A 25 2.20 14.78 -0.78
CA PHE A 25 1.43 14.65 0.46
C PHE A 25 1.68 13.31 1.14
N SER A 26 1.50 12.19 0.44
CA SER A 26 1.67 10.85 1.02
C SER A 26 3.10 10.63 1.50
N THR A 27 4.10 10.98 0.69
CA THR A 27 5.51 10.81 1.08
C THR A 27 5.85 11.61 2.34
N THR A 28 5.42 12.88 2.40
CA THR A 28 5.65 13.74 3.56
C THR A 28 4.89 13.27 4.80
N ALA A 29 3.62 12.88 4.65
CA ALA A 29 2.81 12.39 5.76
C ALA A 29 3.40 11.13 6.41
N TYR A 30 3.83 10.15 5.60
CA TYR A 30 4.47 8.93 6.10
C TYR A 30 5.82 9.24 6.77
N SER A 31 6.62 10.13 6.18
CA SER A 31 7.95 10.47 6.71
C SER A 31 7.87 11.16 8.08
N ILE A 32 6.99 12.15 8.21
CA ILE A 32 6.75 12.84 9.48
C ILE A 32 6.19 11.87 10.51
N THR A 33 5.23 11.03 10.13
CA THR A 33 4.62 10.06 11.05
C THR A 33 5.64 9.06 11.57
N ALA A 34 6.54 8.58 10.72
CA ALA A 34 7.62 7.70 11.16
C ALA A 34 8.60 8.40 12.12
N GLN A 35 8.81 9.72 11.95
CA GLN A 35 9.64 10.53 12.84
C GLN A 35 9.03 10.79 14.20
N GLU A 36 7.74 11.09 14.25
CA GLU A 36 7.04 11.37 15.50
C GLU A 36 6.82 10.09 16.32
N PHE A 37 6.74 8.93 15.66
CA PHE A 37 6.47 7.65 16.29
C PHE A 37 7.55 6.59 16.00
N PRO A 38 8.83 6.84 16.33
CA PRO A 38 9.95 5.98 15.94
C PRO A 38 9.90 4.59 16.60
N LEU A 39 9.24 4.48 17.75
CA LEU A 39 9.04 3.21 18.47
C LEU A 39 7.82 2.41 17.99
N ASN A 40 6.88 3.04 17.27
CA ASN A 40 5.61 2.43 16.86
C ASN A 40 5.28 2.76 15.40
N VAL A 41 6.30 2.70 14.53
CA VAL A 41 6.19 3.08 13.12
C VAL A 41 5.10 2.28 12.40
N ALA A 42 4.97 0.98 12.71
CA ALA A 42 3.99 0.12 12.06
C ALA A 42 2.56 0.48 12.47
N SER A 43 2.31 0.72 13.77
CA SER A 43 0.99 1.15 14.28
C SER A 43 0.60 2.56 13.80
N ALA A 44 1.58 3.47 13.71
CA ALA A 44 1.34 4.82 13.22
C ALA A 44 0.97 4.81 11.73
N PHE A 45 1.70 4.04 10.91
CA PHE A 45 1.37 3.80 9.51
C PHE A 45 -0.02 3.15 9.34
N ALA A 46 -0.32 2.10 10.12
CA ALA A 46 -1.63 1.44 10.09
C ALA A 46 -2.79 2.41 10.40
N THR A 47 -2.56 3.40 11.27
CA THR A 47 -3.53 4.44 11.61
C THR A 47 -3.79 5.36 10.42
N LEU A 48 -2.76 5.82 9.73
CA LEU A 48 -2.92 6.61 8.49
C LEU A 48 -3.71 5.83 7.44
N GLU A 49 -3.35 4.57 7.22
CA GLU A 49 -4.00 3.72 6.23
C GLU A 49 -5.46 3.41 6.55
N THR A 50 -5.83 3.38 7.83
CA THR A 50 -7.23 3.27 8.26
C THR A 50 -8.04 4.47 7.80
N PHE A 51 -7.53 5.69 7.99
CA PHE A 51 -8.20 6.89 7.50
C PHE A 51 -8.21 6.98 5.97
N PHE A 52 -7.16 6.50 5.30
CA PHE A 52 -7.14 6.37 3.86
C PHE A 52 -8.25 5.45 3.35
N ALA A 53 -8.38 4.25 3.93
CA ALA A 53 -9.44 3.29 3.60
C ALA A 53 -10.84 3.86 3.86
N LEU A 54 -11.06 4.54 4.99
CA LEU A 54 -12.32 5.23 5.27
C LEU A 54 -12.63 6.30 4.22
N GLY A 55 -11.61 7.03 3.75
CA GLY A 55 -11.74 8.00 2.66
C GLY A 55 -12.16 7.36 1.34
N LEU A 56 -11.60 6.20 0.98
CA LEU A 56 -12.00 5.44 -0.20
C LEU A 56 -13.45 4.95 -0.12
N ILE A 57 -13.92 4.59 1.07
CA ILE A 57 -15.31 4.14 1.31
C ILE A 57 -16.28 5.32 1.24
N ALA A 58 -15.99 6.41 1.95
CA ALA A 58 -16.86 7.57 2.02
C ALA A 58 -16.85 8.42 0.73
N GLY A 59 -15.75 8.39 -0.02
CA GLY A 59 -15.52 9.23 -1.19
C GLY A 59 -16.63 9.15 -2.25
N PRO A 60 -16.97 7.96 -2.79
CA PRO A 60 -18.04 7.81 -3.77
C PRO A 60 -19.41 8.27 -3.25
N THR A 61 -19.74 7.97 -1.99
CA THR A 61 -21.02 8.37 -1.39
C THR A 61 -21.12 9.88 -1.23
N VAL A 62 -20.10 10.52 -0.67
CA VAL A 62 -20.05 11.98 -0.49
C VAL A 62 -19.99 12.68 -1.85
N GLY A 63 -19.18 12.18 -2.78
CA GLY A 63 -19.06 12.72 -4.14
C GLY A 63 -20.36 12.62 -4.93
N GLY A 64 -21.06 11.48 -4.84
CA GLY A 64 -22.36 11.26 -5.47
C GLY A 64 -23.44 12.19 -4.93
N ALA A 65 -23.53 12.32 -3.59
CA ALA A 65 -24.49 13.23 -2.96
C ALA A 65 -24.23 14.69 -3.36
N LEU A 66 -22.97 15.13 -3.37
CA LEU A 66 -22.61 16.49 -3.82
C LEU A 66 -22.94 16.70 -5.31
N TYR A 67 -22.75 15.67 -6.14
CA TYR A 67 -23.10 15.73 -7.56
C TYR A 67 -24.61 15.88 -7.77
N GLU A 68 -25.44 15.14 -7.04
CA GLU A 68 -26.90 15.25 -7.11
C GLU A 68 -27.39 16.63 -6.67
N LEU A 69 -26.75 17.23 -5.65
CA LEU A 69 -27.16 18.52 -5.09
C LEU A 69 -26.74 19.72 -5.96
N GLY A 70 -25.56 19.68 -6.59
CA GLY A 70 -24.98 20.85 -7.25
C GLY A 70 -24.32 20.58 -8.60
N GLY A 71 -24.57 19.42 -9.19
CA GLY A 71 -24.04 19.01 -10.47
C GLY A 71 -22.53 18.76 -10.46
N PHE A 72 -21.94 18.73 -11.66
CA PHE A 72 -20.55 18.33 -11.88
C PHE A 72 -19.53 19.15 -11.06
N THR A 73 -19.75 20.45 -10.87
CA THR A 73 -18.77 21.35 -10.24
C THR A 73 -18.71 21.24 -8.72
N LEU A 74 -19.83 20.93 -8.05
CA LEU A 74 -19.93 21.01 -6.59
C LEU A 74 -18.97 20.05 -5.84
N PRO A 75 -18.84 18.75 -6.23
CA PRO A 75 -17.89 17.85 -5.58
C PRO A 75 -16.46 18.39 -5.56
N PHE A 76 -15.98 18.93 -6.68
CA PHE A 76 -14.61 19.44 -6.81
C PHE A 76 -14.36 20.67 -5.96
N VAL A 77 -15.31 21.63 -5.93
CA VAL A 77 -15.17 22.85 -5.13
C VAL A 77 -15.18 22.53 -3.65
N VAL A 78 -16.08 21.66 -3.19
CA VAL A 78 -16.17 21.29 -1.78
C VAL A 78 -14.93 20.53 -1.33
N LEU A 79 -14.52 19.48 -2.05
CA LEU A 79 -13.34 18.69 -1.70
C LEU A 79 -12.05 19.53 -1.78
N GLY A 80 -11.90 20.36 -2.82
CA GLY A 80 -10.77 21.28 -2.93
C GLY A 80 -10.70 22.28 -1.78
N SER A 81 -11.84 22.83 -1.35
CA SER A 81 -11.92 23.74 -0.21
C SER A 81 -11.56 23.05 1.10
N VAL A 82 -12.06 21.83 1.32
CA VAL A 82 -11.72 21.01 2.51
C VAL A 82 -10.22 20.73 2.54
N LEU A 83 -9.61 20.36 1.41
CA LEU A 83 -8.16 20.13 1.32
C LEU A 83 -7.35 21.41 1.59
N MET A 84 -7.80 22.58 1.13
CA MET A 84 -7.14 23.85 1.44
C MET A 84 -7.24 24.23 2.92
N VAL A 85 -8.38 24.00 3.55
CA VAL A 85 -8.54 24.20 5.00
C VAL A 85 -7.64 23.23 5.77
N ALA A 86 -7.60 21.96 5.38
CA ALA A 86 -6.70 20.98 5.98
C ALA A 86 -5.22 21.38 5.83
N ALA A 87 -4.82 21.88 4.66
CA ALA A 87 -3.46 22.39 4.43
C ALA A 87 -3.15 23.61 5.32
N ALA A 88 -4.10 24.53 5.53
CA ALA A 88 -3.94 25.66 6.43
C ALA A 88 -3.81 25.23 7.90
N ILE A 89 -4.56 24.20 8.32
CA ILE A 89 -4.46 23.60 9.65
C ILE A 89 -3.07 22.97 9.83
N VAL A 90 -2.61 22.15 8.88
CA VAL A 90 -1.28 21.53 8.95
C VAL A 90 -0.19 22.61 8.99
N TRP A 91 -0.28 23.64 8.15
CA TRP A 91 0.66 24.77 8.17
C TRP A 91 0.75 25.42 9.56
N TYR A 92 -0.38 25.61 10.23
CA TYR A 92 -0.43 26.31 11.51
C TYR A 92 0.01 25.44 12.70
N PHE A 93 -0.38 24.16 12.72
CA PHE A 93 -0.20 23.28 13.87
C PHE A 93 1.04 22.38 13.79
N LEU A 94 1.52 22.06 12.59
CA LEU A 94 2.67 21.16 12.45
C LEU A 94 3.94 21.90 12.86
N PRO A 95 4.63 21.48 13.93
CA PRO A 95 5.86 22.12 14.37
C PRO A 95 6.95 21.92 13.30
N VAL A 96 7.71 22.98 13.02
CA VAL A 96 8.88 22.89 12.16
C VAL A 96 10.06 22.45 13.03
N GLU A 97 10.22 21.14 13.21
CA GLU A 97 11.40 20.59 13.90
C GLU A 97 12.46 20.16 12.88
N GLY A 98 13.59 20.87 12.85
CA GLY A 98 14.74 20.54 12.02
C GLY A 98 15.49 21.77 11.49
N SER A 99 16.82 21.72 11.54
CA SER A 99 17.68 22.72 10.90
C SER A 99 17.41 22.77 9.39
N LEU A 100 17.20 23.96 8.82
CA LEU A 100 17.07 24.24 7.37
C LEU A 100 18.28 23.80 6.52
N THR A 101 19.31 23.23 7.14
CA THR A 101 20.40 22.56 6.42
C THR A 101 19.83 21.33 5.73
N ARG A 102 19.68 21.42 4.40
CA ARG A 102 19.46 20.26 3.53
C ARG A 102 20.42 19.15 3.97
N PRO A 103 19.95 18.03 4.50
CA PRO A 103 20.80 16.88 4.69
C PRO A 103 21.28 16.52 3.29
N THR A 104 22.57 16.68 3.02
CA THR A 104 23.17 16.11 1.82
C THR A 104 23.14 14.61 2.01
N SER A 105 22.01 13.98 1.70
CA SER A 105 21.90 12.53 1.75
C SER A 105 22.94 11.96 0.81
N ARG A 106 23.94 11.27 1.37
CA ARG A 106 24.84 10.44 0.56
C ARG A 106 24.09 9.24 -0.03
N TYR A 107 22.92 8.92 0.52
CA TYR A 107 22.11 7.76 0.19
C TYR A 107 20.97 8.14 -0.76
N SER A 108 20.72 7.25 -1.71
CA SER A 108 19.67 7.38 -2.73
C SER A 108 18.72 6.20 -2.62
N VAL A 109 17.48 6.34 -3.10
CA VAL A 109 16.52 5.23 -3.24
C VAL A 109 17.16 4.04 -3.96
N PHE A 110 17.97 4.29 -5.00
CA PHE A 110 18.70 3.23 -5.71
C PHE A 110 19.75 2.52 -4.84
N SER A 111 20.31 3.19 -3.83
CA SER A 111 21.22 2.55 -2.88
C SER A 111 20.48 1.66 -1.88
N LEU A 112 19.27 2.06 -1.46
CA LEU A 112 18.40 1.24 -0.61
C LEU A 112 17.97 -0.04 -1.35
N MET A 113 17.56 0.08 -2.62
CA MET A 113 17.13 -1.08 -3.42
C MET A 113 18.23 -2.12 -3.69
N LYS A 114 19.52 -1.80 -3.46
CA LYS A 114 20.60 -2.79 -3.52
C LYS A 114 20.60 -3.74 -2.33
N LYS A 115 19.96 -3.37 -1.22
CA LYS A 115 19.83 -4.25 -0.05
C LYS A 115 18.71 -5.27 -0.31
N PRO A 116 19.01 -6.59 -0.26
CA PRO A 116 18.02 -7.62 -0.59
C PRO A 116 16.73 -7.54 0.24
N LYS A 117 16.85 -7.23 1.54
CA LYS A 117 15.71 -7.10 2.47
C LYS A 117 14.79 -5.93 2.05
N ILE A 118 15.36 -4.76 1.72
CA ILE A 118 14.59 -3.61 1.25
C ILE A 118 13.96 -3.87 -0.13
N PHE A 119 14.69 -4.49 -1.05
CA PHE A 119 14.14 -4.85 -2.37
C PHE A 119 12.93 -5.78 -2.24
N LEU A 120 13.00 -6.77 -1.36
CA LEU A 120 11.88 -7.66 -1.07
C LEU A 120 10.66 -6.89 -0.56
N TYR A 121 10.82 -5.94 0.35
CA TYR A 121 9.70 -5.12 0.85
C TYR A 121 9.11 -4.20 -0.21
N ALA A 122 9.94 -3.60 -1.06
CA ALA A 122 9.49 -2.82 -2.21
C ALA A 122 8.68 -3.70 -3.19
N PHE A 123 9.17 -4.91 -3.48
CA PHE A 123 8.47 -5.87 -4.34
C PHE A 123 7.16 -6.39 -3.71
N THR A 124 7.14 -6.58 -2.38
CA THR A 124 5.93 -6.93 -1.62
C THR A 124 4.87 -5.85 -1.75
N THR A 125 5.26 -4.58 -1.56
CA THR A 125 4.37 -3.40 -1.71
C THR A 125 3.79 -3.33 -3.12
N MET A 126 4.65 -3.50 -4.13
CA MET A 126 4.23 -3.53 -5.54
C MET A 126 3.27 -4.69 -5.81
N SER A 127 3.52 -5.87 -5.28
CA SER A 127 2.67 -7.06 -5.46
C SER A 127 1.29 -6.87 -4.85
N GLY A 128 1.21 -6.35 -3.62
CA GLY A 128 -0.06 -5.98 -3.01
C GLY A 128 -0.80 -4.89 -3.82
N SER A 129 -0.08 -3.90 -4.36
CA SER A 129 -0.74 -2.90 -5.18
C SER A 129 -1.21 -3.43 -6.56
N ILE A 130 -0.52 -4.41 -7.12
CA ILE A 130 -0.98 -5.13 -8.32
C ILE A 130 -2.27 -5.88 -8.01
N SER A 131 -2.35 -6.51 -6.82
CA SER A 131 -3.49 -7.32 -6.41
C SER A 131 -4.76 -6.49 -6.26
N ILE A 132 -4.71 -5.35 -5.55
CA ILE A 132 -5.85 -4.42 -5.43
C ILE A 132 -6.23 -3.81 -6.78
N GLY A 133 -5.23 -3.47 -7.60
CA GLY A 133 -5.45 -2.95 -8.95
C GLY A 133 -6.17 -3.96 -9.84
N PHE A 134 -5.81 -5.24 -9.74
CA PHE A 134 -6.51 -6.33 -10.43
C PHE A 134 -7.97 -6.42 -9.99
N LEU A 135 -8.24 -6.35 -8.68
CA LEU A 135 -9.60 -6.38 -8.14
C LEU A 135 -10.44 -5.21 -8.67
N PHE A 136 -9.93 -3.98 -8.63
CA PHE A 136 -10.66 -2.79 -9.10
C PHE A 136 -11.03 -2.85 -10.58
N SER A 137 -10.22 -3.50 -11.41
CA SER A 137 -10.51 -3.61 -12.85
C SER A 137 -11.41 -4.78 -13.23
N THR A 138 -11.47 -5.85 -12.43
CA THR A 138 -12.04 -7.12 -12.88
C THR A 138 -13.14 -7.68 -11.98
N LEU A 139 -13.26 -7.20 -10.74
CA LEU A 139 -14.25 -7.71 -9.79
C LEU A 139 -15.69 -7.40 -10.23
N GLU A 140 -15.97 -6.18 -10.73
CA GLU A 140 -17.32 -5.83 -11.19
C GLU A 140 -17.78 -6.71 -12.36
N PRO A 141 -16.98 -6.88 -13.44
CA PRO A 141 -17.33 -7.82 -14.51
C PRO A 141 -17.52 -9.25 -14.01
N HIS A 142 -16.73 -9.69 -13.02
CA HIS A 142 -16.86 -11.02 -12.44
C HIS A 142 -18.19 -11.21 -11.70
N ILE A 143 -18.65 -10.21 -10.94
CA ILE A 143 -19.86 -10.33 -10.13
C ILE A 143 -21.15 -9.93 -10.86
N ARG A 144 -21.03 -9.34 -12.04
CA ARG A 144 -22.15 -8.94 -12.90
C ARG A 144 -23.21 -10.04 -13.14
N PRO A 145 -22.87 -11.33 -13.34
CA PRO A 145 -23.85 -12.38 -13.58
C PRO A 145 -24.85 -12.60 -12.43
N TRP A 146 -24.54 -12.16 -11.21
CA TRP A 146 -25.45 -12.27 -10.06
C TRP A 146 -26.53 -11.17 -10.02
N ASN A 147 -26.58 -10.25 -10.99
CA ASN A 147 -27.60 -9.19 -11.12
C ASN A 147 -27.78 -8.35 -9.85
N LEU A 148 -26.67 -8.03 -9.19
CA LEU A 148 -26.64 -7.21 -7.99
C LEU A 148 -26.97 -5.74 -8.30
N THR A 149 -27.57 -5.07 -7.34
CA THR A 149 -27.78 -3.62 -7.38
C THR A 149 -26.45 -2.86 -7.31
N PRO A 150 -26.38 -1.60 -7.80
CA PRO A 150 -25.17 -0.79 -7.69
C PRO A 150 -24.65 -0.62 -6.25
N LEU A 151 -25.58 -0.55 -5.28
CA LEU A 151 -25.26 -0.46 -3.86
C LEU A 151 -24.59 -1.75 -3.36
N GLU A 152 -25.12 -2.92 -3.71
CA GLU A 152 -24.53 -4.21 -3.34
C GLU A 152 -23.13 -4.40 -3.94
N ILE A 153 -22.94 -4.03 -5.21
CA ILE A 153 -21.63 -4.05 -5.87
C ILE A 153 -20.65 -3.16 -5.10
N SER A 154 -21.06 -1.94 -4.76
CA SER A 154 -20.22 -0.99 -4.01
C SER A 154 -19.87 -1.52 -2.62
N LEU A 155 -20.81 -2.12 -1.91
CA LEU A 155 -20.57 -2.74 -0.59
C LEU A 155 -19.55 -3.89 -0.67
N ILE A 156 -19.55 -4.67 -1.75
CA ILE A 156 -18.56 -5.74 -1.96
C ILE A 156 -17.14 -5.18 -2.08
N PHE A 157 -16.95 -4.08 -2.81
CA PHE A 157 -15.64 -3.39 -2.87
C PHE A 157 -15.23 -2.80 -1.51
N VAL A 158 -16.18 -2.27 -0.75
CA VAL A 158 -15.96 -1.69 0.59
C VAL A 158 -15.48 -2.74 1.59
N ILE A 159 -15.96 -3.99 1.49
CA ILE A 159 -15.60 -5.08 2.41
C ILE A 159 -14.08 -5.34 2.42
N ASP A 160 -13.43 -5.32 1.25
CA ASP A 160 -11.99 -5.53 1.15
C ASP A 160 -11.22 -4.40 1.85
N GLY A 161 -11.54 -3.14 1.54
CA GLY A 161 -10.92 -1.97 2.17
C GLY A 161 -11.18 -1.87 3.69
N PHE A 162 -12.38 -2.24 4.14
CA PHE A 162 -12.69 -2.32 5.57
C PHE A 162 -11.89 -3.43 6.27
N SER A 163 -11.83 -4.63 5.67
CA SER A 163 -11.07 -5.76 6.21
C SER A 163 -9.58 -5.42 6.31
N TYR A 164 -9.06 -4.74 5.28
CA TYR A 164 -7.73 -4.15 5.27
C TYR A 164 -7.50 -3.15 6.41
N SER A 165 -8.41 -2.19 6.60
CA SER A 165 -8.28 -1.19 7.66
C SER A 165 -8.23 -1.82 9.06
N VAL A 166 -9.11 -2.79 9.34
CA VAL A 166 -9.12 -3.49 10.63
C VAL A 166 -7.86 -4.34 10.80
N SER A 167 -7.44 -5.04 9.76
CA SER A 167 -6.27 -5.93 9.82
C SER A 167 -4.97 -5.14 9.96
N ALA A 168 -4.83 -3.99 9.31
CA ALA A 168 -3.65 -3.13 9.40
C ALA A 168 -3.35 -2.74 10.85
N GLN A 169 -4.38 -2.42 11.65
CA GLN A 169 -4.23 -2.11 13.08
C GLN A 169 -3.70 -3.29 13.90
N LEU A 170 -4.18 -4.50 13.59
CA LEU A 170 -3.71 -5.72 14.24
C LEU A 170 -2.24 -5.97 13.88
N TRP A 171 -1.91 -5.91 12.58
CA TRP A 171 -0.55 -6.14 12.09
C TRP A 171 0.44 -5.08 12.58
N GLY A 172 0.04 -3.81 12.65
CA GLY A 172 0.87 -2.73 13.17
C GLY A 172 1.34 -3.02 14.60
N ARG A 173 0.39 -3.36 15.47
CA ARG A 173 0.69 -3.70 16.87
C ARG A 173 1.53 -4.97 17.00
N LEU A 174 1.32 -5.96 16.13
CA LEU A 174 2.10 -7.20 16.12
C LEU A 174 3.55 -6.93 15.68
N CYS A 175 3.76 -6.16 14.60
CA CYS A 175 5.09 -5.82 14.08
C CYS A 175 5.89 -4.93 15.04
N ASP A 176 5.22 -4.02 15.76
CA ASP A 176 5.89 -3.17 16.75
C ASP A 176 6.34 -3.96 18.00
N LYS A 177 5.60 -5.02 18.39
CA LYS A 177 5.82 -5.69 19.69
C LYS A 177 6.52 -7.04 19.64
N CYS A 178 6.18 -7.90 18.68
CA CYS A 178 6.52 -9.33 18.82
C CYS A 178 6.76 -10.09 17.52
N LEU A 179 6.26 -9.59 16.39
CA LEU A 179 6.32 -10.31 15.12
C LEU A 179 7.36 -9.66 14.19
N PRO A 180 8.40 -10.37 13.75
CA PRO A 180 9.31 -9.86 12.73
C PRO A 180 8.56 -9.54 11.43
N GLU A 181 8.92 -8.46 10.77
CA GLU A 181 8.23 -8.00 9.54
C GLU A 181 8.28 -9.04 8.44
N ARG A 182 9.38 -9.78 8.29
CA ARG A 182 9.48 -10.88 7.31
C ARG A 182 8.47 -12.01 7.59
N ALA A 183 8.16 -12.27 8.86
CA ALA A 183 7.15 -13.25 9.22
C ALA A 183 5.74 -12.71 8.89
N ALA A 184 5.47 -11.44 9.21
CA ALA A 184 4.22 -10.78 8.83
C ALA A 184 4.02 -10.73 7.30
N THR A 185 5.05 -10.40 6.52
CA THR A 185 5.05 -10.45 5.05
C THR A 185 4.75 -11.86 4.55
N THR A 186 5.36 -12.89 5.12
CA THR A 186 5.13 -14.29 4.73
C THR A 186 3.67 -14.70 4.99
N ILE A 187 3.15 -14.40 6.17
CA ILE A 187 1.76 -14.71 6.55
C ILE A 187 0.79 -13.95 5.65
N GLY A 188 1.05 -12.66 5.42
CA GLY A 188 0.27 -11.81 4.52
C GLY A 188 0.19 -12.36 3.11
N ALA A 189 1.35 -12.68 2.52
CA ALA A 189 1.46 -13.21 1.18
C ALA A 189 0.79 -14.59 1.02
N LEU A 190 0.95 -15.50 1.98
CA LEU A 190 0.23 -16.78 1.96
C LEU A 190 -1.29 -16.58 2.09
N THR A 191 -1.72 -15.64 2.93
CA THR A 191 -3.14 -15.31 3.12
C THR A 191 -3.74 -14.71 1.84
N ALA A 192 -3.04 -13.78 1.19
CA ALA A 192 -3.43 -13.19 -0.08
C ALA A 192 -3.48 -14.24 -1.19
N ALA A 193 -2.50 -15.14 -1.27
CA ALA A 193 -2.50 -16.23 -2.24
C ALA A 193 -3.73 -17.15 -2.08
N VAL A 194 -4.04 -17.56 -0.84
CA VAL A 194 -5.25 -18.34 -0.55
C VAL A 194 -6.50 -17.57 -0.93
N ALA A 195 -6.59 -16.28 -0.60
CA ALA A 195 -7.71 -15.44 -0.95
C ALA A 195 -7.95 -15.41 -2.47
N PHE A 196 -6.91 -15.15 -3.27
CA PHE A 196 -7.03 -15.12 -4.73
C PHE A 196 -7.37 -16.48 -5.34
N LEU A 197 -6.84 -17.58 -4.79
CA LEU A 197 -7.22 -18.93 -5.23
C LEU A 197 -8.71 -19.24 -4.96
N LEU A 198 -9.31 -18.61 -3.95
CA LEU A 198 -10.73 -18.79 -3.59
C LEU A 198 -11.65 -17.78 -4.30
N LEU A 199 -11.16 -16.57 -4.59
CA LEU A 199 -11.97 -15.45 -5.08
C LEU A 199 -12.62 -15.70 -6.44
N GLY A 200 -11.81 -16.06 -7.43
CA GLY A 200 -12.27 -16.59 -8.69
C GLY A 200 -11.82 -18.03 -8.71
N PRO A 201 -12.56 -18.95 -8.04
CA PRO A 201 -11.99 -20.20 -7.57
C PRO A 201 -11.16 -20.84 -8.67
N SER A 202 -9.87 -21.02 -8.38
CA SER A 202 -8.90 -21.40 -9.40
C SER A 202 -9.44 -22.57 -10.21
N PRO A 203 -9.33 -22.59 -11.54
CA PRO A 203 -9.83 -23.71 -12.35
C PRO A 203 -9.25 -25.08 -11.96
N ILE A 204 -8.15 -25.08 -11.20
CA ILE A 204 -7.48 -26.25 -10.65
C ILE A 204 -8.23 -26.80 -9.41
N LEU A 205 -8.96 -25.94 -8.70
CA LEU A 205 -9.72 -26.30 -7.51
C LEU A 205 -11.15 -26.74 -7.88
N PRO A 206 -11.66 -27.87 -7.37
CA PRO A 206 -13.02 -28.33 -7.62
C PRO A 206 -14.05 -27.58 -6.76
N ILE A 207 -14.00 -26.24 -6.74
CA ILE A 207 -14.85 -25.37 -5.93
C ILE A 207 -15.79 -24.60 -6.86
N LYS A 208 -17.09 -24.65 -6.56
CA LYS A 208 -18.08 -23.87 -7.31
C LYS A 208 -17.99 -22.39 -6.95
N ASN A 209 -17.95 -21.55 -7.97
CA ASN A 209 -18.00 -20.11 -7.76
C ASN A 209 -19.34 -19.69 -7.15
N SER A 210 -19.29 -18.82 -6.13
CA SER A 210 -20.48 -18.30 -5.46
C SER A 210 -20.20 -16.95 -4.83
N LEU A 211 -21.23 -16.12 -4.72
CA LEU A 211 -21.09 -14.79 -4.13
C LEU A 211 -20.60 -14.81 -2.67
N PRO A 212 -21.07 -15.70 -1.77
CA PRO A 212 -20.53 -15.78 -0.42
C PRO A 212 -19.05 -16.16 -0.38
N LEU A 213 -18.59 -17.06 -1.27
CA LEU A 213 -17.18 -17.40 -1.39
C LEU A 213 -16.34 -16.19 -1.81
N CYS A 214 -16.83 -15.42 -2.79
CA CYS A 214 -16.20 -14.19 -3.24
C CYS A 214 -16.04 -13.19 -2.09
N ILE A 215 -17.12 -12.93 -1.32
CA ILE A 215 -17.09 -12.04 -0.16
C ILE A 215 -16.10 -12.54 0.91
N CYS A 216 -16.13 -13.83 1.25
CA CYS A 216 -15.20 -14.42 2.20
C CYS A 216 -13.74 -14.27 1.72
N ALA A 217 -13.49 -14.50 0.43
CA ALA A 217 -12.16 -14.34 -0.15
C ALA A 217 -11.67 -12.89 -0.09
N LEU A 218 -12.53 -11.90 -0.34
CA LEU A 218 -12.18 -10.48 -0.18
C LEU A 218 -11.84 -10.11 1.27
N VAL A 219 -12.60 -10.64 2.24
CA VAL A 219 -12.24 -10.44 3.66
C VAL A 219 -10.84 -11.01 3.94
N VAL A 220 -10.59 -12.26 3.52
CA VAL A 220 -9.27 -12.91 3.71
C VAL A 220 -8.16 -12.12 2.99
N HIS A 221 -8.42 -11.62 1.78
CA HIS A 221 -7.49 -10.78 1.04
C HIS A 221 -7.14 -9.51 1.83
N GLY A 222 -8.13 -8.77 2.32
CA GLY A 222 -7.89 -7.57 3.14
C GLY A 222 -7.02 -7.85 4.37
N PHE A 223 -7.14 -9.02 5.00
CA PHE A 223 -6.24 -9.43 6.09
C PHE A 223 -4.80 -9.67 5.63
N GLY A 224 -4.61 -10.33 4.48
CA GLY A 224 -3.28 -10.56 3.90
C GLY A 224 -2.61 -9.27 3.42
N PHE A 225 -3.36 -8.45 2.69
CA PHE A 225 -2.94 -7.15 2.17
C PHE A 225 -2.52 -6.19 3.28
N GLY A 226 -3.27 -6.16 4.39
CA GLY A 226 -2.90 -5.38 5.58
C GLY A 226 -1.55 -5.78 6.16
N ALA A 227 -1.26 -7.09 6.23
CA ALA A 227 0.02 -7.58 6.73
C ALA A 227 1.17 -7.17 5.79
N GLU A 228 0.99 -7.35 4.48
CA GLU A 228 2.01 -7.02 3.48
C GLU A 228 2.37 -5.52 3.48
N LEU A 229 1.37 -4.63 3.50
CA LEU A 229 1.63 -3.18 3.47
C LEU A 229 2.28 -2.68 4.77
N VAL A 230 1.76 -3.09 5.93
CA VAL A 230 2.32 -2.68 7.22
C VAL A 230 3.74 -3.22 7.41
N ALA A 231 3.95 -4.50 7.12
CA ALA A 231 5.26 -5.13 7.28
C ALA A 231 6.29 -4.61 6.28
N SER A 232 5.90 -4.30 5.04
CA SER A 232 6.82 -3.74 4.05
C SER A 232 7.26 -2.32 4.41
N PHE A 233 6.36 -1.49 4.92
CA PHE A 233 6.71 -0.13 5.37
C PHE A 233 7.63 -0.18 6.60
N SER A 234 7.19 -0.84 7.69
CA SER A 234 7.99 -0.98 8.93
C SER A 234 9.32 -1.69 8.68
N GLY A 235 9.30 -2.73 7.85
CA GLY A 235 10.48 -3.54 7.53
C GLY A 235 11.51 -2.72 6.77
N THR A 236 11.10 -1.99 5.74
CA THR A 236 12.01 -1.11 4.99
C THR A 236 12.65 -0.06 5.89
N HIS A 237 11.89 0.46 6.86
CA HIS A 237 12.39 1.42 7.84
C HIS A 237 13.46 0.82 8.76
N LYS A 238 13.15 -0.31 9.42
CA LYS A 238 14.11 -1.00 10.29
C LYS A 238 15.38 -1.39 9.53
N GLU A 239 15.23 -1.91 8.32
CA GLU A 239 16.34 -2.28 7.45
C GLU A 239 17.21 -1.10 7.01
N ALA A 240 16.62 0.07 6.78
CA ALA A 240 17.37 1.27 6.46
C ALA A 240 18.23 1.72 7.65
N LEU A 241 17.66 1.71 8.86
CA LEU A 241 18.40 2.05 10.09
C LEU A 241 19.49 1.02 10.40
N GLU A 242 19.20 -0.27 10.29
CA GLU A 242 20.19 -1.35 10.43
C GLU A 242 21.33 -1.23 9.39
N ALA A 243 21.05 -0.73 8.19
CA ALA A 243 22.06 -0.46 7.18
C ALA A 243 22.94 0.77 7.47
N GLY A 244 22.74 1.45 8.61
CA GLY A 244 23.52 2.58 9.08
C GLY A 244 23.09 3.93 8.52
N LEU A 245 21.88 4.03 7.98
CA LEU A 245 21.32 5.33 7.59
C LEU A 245 20.94 6.14 8.83
N PRO A 246 21.02 7.48 8.78
CA PRO A 246 20.70 8.33 9.92
C PRO A 246 19.23 8.19 10.32
N ASP A 247 18.95 8.25 11.62
CA ASP A 247 17.60 8.20 12.16
C ASP A 247 16.94 9.59 12.09
N ASP A 248 16.67 10.06 10.87
CA ASP A 248 16.13 11.40 10.59
C ASP A 248 15.17 11.42 9.38
N LEU A 249 14.55 12.58 9.14
CA LEU A 249 13.63 12.86 8.03
C LEU A 249 14.19 12.47 6.65
N THR A 250 15.51 12.47 6.48
CA THR A 250 16.15 12.10 5.21
C THR A 250 15.90 10.64 4.91
N THR A 251 16.16 9.77 5.88
CA THR A 251 15.96 8.32 5.75
C THR A 251 14.49 8.01 5.60
N TYR A 252 13.64 8.63 6.42
CA TYR A 252 12.21 8.39 6.38
C TYR A 252 11.58 8.87 5.07
N GLY A 253 12.07 9.98 4.53
CA GLY A 253 11.75 10.48 3.19
C GLY A 253 12.12 9.48 2.09
N LEU A 254 13.31 8.90 2.15
CA LEU A 254 13.75 7.88 1.18
C LEU A 254 12.92 6.60 1.27
N VAL A 255 12.63 6.13 2.48
CA VAL A 255 11.81 4.92 2.73
C VAL A 255 10.37 5.14 2.27
N SER A 256 9.75 6.25 2.67
CA SER A 256 8.37 6.60 2.29
C SER A 256 8.24 6.83 0.79
N GLY A 257 9.23 7.46 0.17
CA GLY A 257 9.28 7.67 -1.28
C GLY A 257 9.42 6.37 -2.05
N LEU A 258 10.27 5.45 -1.59
CA LEU A 258 10.40 4.11 -2.17
C LEU A 258 9.08 3.34 -2.06
N TRP A 259 8.49 3.28 -0.87
CA TRP A 259 7.21 2.58 -0.65
C TRP A 259 6.10 3.14 -1.53
N SER A 260 5.92 4.47 -1.56
CA SER A 260 4.89 5.14 -2.36
C SER A 260 5.10 4.91 -3.85
N SER A 261 6.35 4.93 -4.32
CA SER A 261 6.68 4.65 -5.71
C SER A 261 6.41 3.19 -6.10
N SER A 262 6.75 2.24 -5.22
CA SER A 262 6.47 0.82 -5.41
C SER A 262 4.96 0.54 -5.45
N PHE A 263 4.19 1.17 -4.55
CA PHE A 263 2.74 1.10 -4.54
C PHE A 263 2.17 1.66 -5.85
N ALA A 264 2.55 2.89 -6.23
CA ALA A 264 2.08 3.50 -7.48
C ALA A 264 2.43 2.68 -8.73
N LEU A 265 3.63 2.07 -8.78
CA LEU A 265 4.02 1.20 -9.88
C LEU A 265 3.13 -0.04 -9.98
N GLY A 266 2.81 -0.67 -8.84
CA GLY A 266 1.88 -1.80 -8.82
C GLY A 266 0.46 -1.38 -9.20
N GLY A 267 0.00 -0.21 -8.73
CA GLY A 267 -1.30 0.37 -9.08
C GLY A 267 -1.42 0.80 -10.54
N PHE A 268 -0.30 0.98 -11.24
CA PHE A 268 -0.27 1.12 -12.70
C PHE A 268 -0.31 -0.24 -13.41
N ILE A 269 0.53 -1.18 -12.99
CA ILE A 269 0.67 -2.51 -13.62
C ILE A 269 -0.61 -3.33 -13.47
N GLY A 270 -1.17 -3.40 -12.26
CA GLY A 270 -2.33 -4.23 -11.91
C GLY A 270 -3.52 -4.00 -12.83
N PRO A 271 -4.14 -2.80 -12.84
CA PRO A 271 -5.28 -2.49 -13.68
C PRO A 271 -4.99 -2.64 -15.18
N SER A 272 -3.79 -2.24 -15.61
CA SER A 272 -3.38 -2.25 -17.03
C SER A 272 -3.36 -3.67 -17.61
N ILE A 273 -2.88 -4.64 -16.83
CA ILE A 273 -2.78 -6.04 -17.27
C ILE A 273 -4.07 -6.80 -16.94
N ALA A 274 -4.78 -6.44 -15.87
CA ALA A 274 -5.95 -7.17 -15.38
C ALA A 274 -7.09 -7.24 -16.40
N GLY A 275 -7.39 -6.15 -17.13
CA GLY A 275 -8.41 -6.18 -18.19
C GLY A 275 -8.05 -7.17 -19.31
N VAL A 276 -6.80 -7.15 -19.76
CA VAL A 276 -6.31 -8.08 -20.78
C VAL A 276 -6.39 -9.53 -20.30
N MET A 277 -5.99 -9.80 -19.05
CA MET A 277 -6.09 -11.14 -18.45
C MET A 277 -7.55 -11.60 -18.35
N PHE A 278 -8.44 -10.71 -17.93
CA PHE A 278 -9.87 -11.03 -17.82
C PHE A 278 -10.45 -11.45 -19.17
N ASP A 279 -10.16 -10.70 -20.24
CA ASP A 279 -10.71 -10.98 -21.56
C ASP A 279 -10.09 -12.21 -22.23
N THR A 280 -8.81 -12.51 -21.96
CA THR A 280 -8.06 -13.56 -22.67
C THR A 280 -8.08 -14.92 -21.98
N ILE A 281 -7.90 -14.94 -20.65
CA ILE A 281 -7.79 -16.18 -19.85
C ILE A 281 -8.91 -16.29 -18.80
N GLY A 282 -9.73 -15.26 -18.63
CA GLY A 282 -10.83 -15.25 -17.68
C GLY A 282 -10.39 -14.96 -16.25
N PHE A 283 -11.37 -14.60 -15.40
CA PHE A 283 -11.13 -14.20 -14.02
C PHE A 283 -10.46 -15.29 -13.16
N GLY A 284 -10.82 -16.57 -13.34
CA GLY A 284 -10.27 -17.66 -12.53
C GLY A 284 -8.77 -17.91 -12.76
N TRP A 285 -8.32 -17.86 -14.03
CA TRP A 285 -6.88 -17.92 -14.32
C TRP A 285 -6.17 -16.62 -13.95
N GLY A 286 -6.83 -15.46 -14.12
CA GLY A 286 -6.30 -14.17 -13.71
C GLY A 286 -5.96 -14.11 -12.22
N THR A 287 -6.92 -14.47 -11.36
CA THR A 287 -6.72 -14.57 -9.92
C THR A 287 -5.68 -15.63 -9.54
N SER A 288 -5.58 -16.74 -10.27
CA SER A 288 -4.52 -17.75 -10.06
C SER A 288 -3.12 -17.20 -10.31
N ILE A 289 -2.93 -16.32 -11.30
CA ILE A 289 -1.64 -15.66 -11.56
C ILE A 289 -1.28 -14.69 -10.44
N ILE A 290 -2.25 -13.93 -9.93
CA ILE A 290 -2.04 -13.06 -8.76
C ILE A 290 -1.70 -13.89 -7.52
N ALA A 291 -2.36 -15.04 -7.31
CA ALA A 291 -2.01 -15.95 -6.24
C ALA A 291 -0.56 -16.46 -6.36
N LEU A 292 -0.11 -16.81 -7.57
CA LEU A 292 1.28 -17.20 -7.83
C LEU A 292 2.27 -16.07 -7.52
N LEU A 293 1.92 -14.82 -7.80
CA LEU A 293 2.73 -13.65 -7.44
C LEU A 293 2.94 -13.57 -5.92
N HIS A 294 1.86 -13.70 -5.12
CA HIS A 294 2.00 -13.69 -3.66
C HIS A 294 2.71 -14.95 -3.12
N LEU A 295 2.49 -16.12 -3.73
CA LEU A 295 3.27 -17.33 -3.37
C LEU A 295 4.76 -17.11 -3.63
N PHE A 296 5.13 -16.44 -4.72
CA PHE A 296 6.51 -16.09 -5.00
C PHE A 296 7.07 -15.15 -3.92
N VAL A 297 6.33 -14.10 -3.52
CA VAL A 297 6.70 -13.23 -2.39
C VAL A 297 6.95 -14.04 -1.12
N ALA A 298 6.03 -14.95 -0.76
CA ALA A 298 6.15 -15.79 0.42
C ALA A 298 7.40 -16.69 0.36
N ILE A 299 7.61 -17.39 -0.76
CA ILE A 299 8.74 -18.31 -0.95
C ILE A 299 10.08 -17.55 -0.84
N VAL A 300 10.21 -16.43 -1.55
CA VAL A 300 11.43 -15.60 -1.49
C VAL A 300 11.66 -15.08 -0.08
N THR A 301 10.61 -14.63 0.61
CA THR A 301 10.71 -14.16 2.00
C THR A 301 11.18 -15.27 2.94
N ILE A 302 10.66 -16.49 2.80
CA ILE A 302 11.08 -17.66 3.58
C ILE A 302 12.55 -18.00 3.31
N ILE A 303 12.95 -18.07 2.03
CA ILE A 303 14.34 -18.36 1.65
C ILE A 303 15.29 -17.32 2.26
N LEU A 304 14.95 -16.04 2.13
CA LEU A 304 15.75 -14.94 2.67
C LEU A 304 15.80 -14.99 4.21
N SER A 305 14.68 -15.33 4.85
CA SER A 305 14.60 -15.49 6.31
C SER A 305 15.47 -16.64 6.81
N CYS A 306 15.45 -17.78 6.12
CA CYS A 306 16.31 -18.92 6.42
C CYS A 306 17.79 -18.60 6.18
N TYR A 307 18.12 -17.88 5.10
CA TYR A 307 19.48 -17.46 4.79
C TYR A 307 20.07 -16.61 5.91
N TYR A 308 19.41 -15.50 6.28
CA TYR A 308 19.92 -14.61 7.34
C TYR A 308 19.84 -15.20 8.76
N ARG A 309 19.02 -16.24 8.97
CA ARG A 309 19.04 -17.00 10.22
C ARG A 309 20.30 -17.86 10.34
N ASN A 310 20.79 -18.40 9.23
CA ASN A 310 21.98 -19.26 9.19
C ASN A 310 23.28 -18.49 8.97
N TYR A 311 23.20 -17.31 8.35
CA TYR A 311 24.31 -16.39 8.08
C TYR A 311 23.91 -14.99 8.58
N PRO A 312 23.88 -14.76 9.91
CA PRO A 312 23.68 -13.43 10.45
C PRO A 312 24.80 -12.52 9.94
N ASP A 313 24.48 -11.27 9.60
CA ASP A 313 25.46 -10.30 9.09
C ASP A 313 26.60 -10.13 10.13
N GLU A 314 27.76 -10.73 9.88
CA GLU A 314 28.94 -10.70 10.78
C GLU A 314 29.51 -9.27 10.94
N ASP A 315 29.19 -8.35 10.03
CA ASP A 315 29.84 -7.03 9.88
C ASP A 315 29.44 -5.97 10.94
N PHE A 316 28.43 -6.25 11.78
CA PHE A 316 27.94 -5.27 12.77
C PHE A 316 28.34 -5.54 14.22
N SER A 317 28.78 -6.75 14.56
CA SER A 317 29.22 -7.05 15.93
C SER A 317 30.61 -6.47 16.27
N GLU A 318 31.45 -6.23 15.26
CA GLU A 318 32.81 -5.69 15.47
C GLU A 318 32.88 -4.15 15.52
N ARG A 319 31.83 -3.42 15.12
CA ARG A 319 31.85 -1.94 15.12
C ARG A 319 31.23 -1.27 16.35
N THR A 320 30.72 -2.05 17.29
CA THR A 320 30.18 -1.54 18.57
C THR A 320 30.62 -2.47 19.71
N PRO A 321 31.90 -2.39 20.14
CA PRO A 321 32.22 -1.62 21.35
C PRO A 321 33.69 -1.11 21.37
N LEU A 322 33.99 0.04 20.76
CA LEU A 322 35.27 0.74 21.01
C LEU A 322 35.11 2.21 21.42
N LEU A 323 33.88 2.74 21.50
CA LEU A 323 33.61 4.09 22.01
C LEU A 323 33.06 4.12 23.44
N GLN A 324 33.15 3.00 24.18
CA GLN A 324 32.71 2.92 25.58
C GLN A 324 33.78 2.44 26.57
N ARG A 325 35.07 2.59 26.25
CA ARG A 325 36.15 2.46 27.24
C ARG A 325 37.21 3.54 27.09
N SER A 326 37.65 4.04 28.25
CA SER A 326 38.55 5.16 28.58
C SER A 326 37.98 6.54 28.26
N GLU A 327 37.37 7.21 29.24
CA GLU A 327 38.02 8.06 30.27
C GLU A 327 38.65 9.33 29.67
#